data_AF-A0A522YRR3-F1
#
_entry.id   AF-A0A522YRR3-F1
#
_cell.length_a   1.000
_cell.length_b   1.000
_cell.length_c   1.000
_cell.angle_alpha   90.00
_cell.angle_beta   90.00
_cell.angle_gamma   90.00
#
_symmetry.space_group_name_H-M   'P 1'
#
loop_
_entity.id
_entity.type
_entity.pdbx_description
1 polymer ?
#
loop_
_entity_poly.entity_id
_entity_poly.type
_entity_poly.pdbx_seq_one_letter_code
_entity_poly.pdbx_strand_id
1 'polypeptide(L)' 'MPIARARHILVKDKLECEDLKKKIEGGAKFADMAREHSQCPSGKQGGDLGQFSPGQMVKEFDTVVFSAEV' A
#
# COMPACT_ATOMS: atom_id res chain seq x y z
N MET A 1 17.85 2.79 13.82
CA MET A 1 17.19 1.73 13.03
C MET A 1 16.42 2.39 11.91
N PRO A 2 16.49 1.90 10.66
CA PRO A 2 15.70 2.47 9.57
C PRO A 2 14.21 2.29 9.87
N ILE A 3 13.43 3.35 9.71
CA ILE A 3 11.98 3.34 9.90
C ILE A 3 11.39 3.73 8.55
N ALA A 4 10.47 2.93 8.03
CA ALA A 4 9.79 3.21 6.78
C ALA A 4 8.35 3.63 7.03
N ARG A 5 7.83 4.47 6.14
CA ARG A 5 6.40 4.79 6.06
C ARG A 5 5.92 4.43 4.67
N ALA A 6 4.91 3.57 4.61
CA ALA A 6 4.34 3.12 3.35
C ALA A 6 2.82 3.20 3.37
N ARG A 7 2.25 3.32 2.17
CA ARG A 7 0.82 3.19 1.93
C ARG A 7 0.59 1.97 1.04
N HIS A 8 -0.43 1.18 1.33
CA HIS A 8 -0.77 0.01 0.52
C HIS A 8 -2.28 -0.13 0.31
N ILE A 9 -2.64 -0.82 -0.77
CA ILE A 9 -4.03 -1.22 -1.06
C ILE A 9 -4.02 -2.73 -1.17
N LEU A 10 -4.69 -3.39 -0.23
CA LEU A 10 -4.80 -4.84 -0.21
C LEU A 10 -6.09 -5.25 -0.93
N VAL A 11 -5.96 -5.88 -2.09
CA VAL A 11 -7.08 -6.43 -2.86
C VAL A 11 -6.95 -7.94 -3.00
N LYS A 12 -8.08 -8.61 -3.24
CA LYS A 12 -8.13 -10.08 -3.37
C LYS A 12 -7.71 -10.53 -4.75
N ASP A 13 -8.05 -9.72 -5.76
CA ASP A 13 -7.93 -10.09 -7.16
C ASP A 13 -6.88 -9.24 -7.87
N LYS A 14 -6.07 -9.90 -8.71
CA LYS A 14 -5.05 -9.23 -9.52
C LYS A 14 -5.68 -8.22 -10.50
N LEU A 15 -6.85 -8.54 -11.06
CA LEU A 15 -7.57 -7.66 -11.97
C LEU A 15 -7.95 -6.33 -11.30
N GLU A 16 -8.43 -6.41 -10.06
CA GLU A 16 -8.76 -5.21 -9.28
C GLU A 16 -7.50 -4.38 -9.00
N CYS A 17 -6.38 -5.03 -8.67
CA CYS A 17 -5.10 -4.34 -8.47
C CYS A 17 -4.65 -3.59 -9.72
N GLU A 18 -4.73 -4.22 -10.90
CA GLU A 18 -4.36 -3.61 -12.17
C GLU A 18 -5.29 -2.45 -12.56
N ASP A 19 -6.60 -2.57 -12.31
CA ASP A 19 -7.57 -1.51 -12.57
C ASP A 19 -7.31 -0.29 -11.67
N LEU A 20 -7.08 -0.52 -10.38
CA LEU A 20 -6.71 0.55 -9.44
C LEU A 20 -5.40 1.22 -9.83
N LYS A 21 -4.40 0.44 -10.24
CA LYS A 21 -3.14 0.98 -10.74
C LYS A 21 -3.37 1.93 -11.92
N LYS A 22 -4.17 1.52 -12.92
CA LYS A 22 -4.50 2.38 -14.07
C LYS A 22 -5.23 3.64 -13.66
N LYS A 23 -6.19 3.55 -12.73
CA LYS A 23 -6.91 4.72 -12.20
C LYS A 23 -5.97 5.69 -11.50
N ILE A 24 -5.07 5.18 -10.67
CA ILE A 24 -4.08 5.98 -9.95
C ILE A 24 -3.10 6.65 -10.93
N GLU A 25 -2.61 5.91 -11.93
CA GLU A 25 -1.78 6.47 -13.02
C GLU A 25 -2.54 7.52 -13.84
N GLY A 26 -3.87 7.38 -13.97
CA GLY A 26 -4.77 8.34 -14.59
C GLY A 26 -5.12 9.57 -13.74
N GLY A 27 -4.59 9.68 -12.52
CA GLY A 27 -4.79 10.83 -11.63
C GLY A 27 -5.80 10.62 -10.50
N ALA A 28 -6.33 9.40 -10.32
CA ALA A 28 -7.12 9.07 -9.15
C ALA A 28 -6.26 9.13 -7.87
N LYS A 29 -6.84 9.61 -6.77
CA LYS A 29 -6.14 9.67 -5.49
C LYS A 29 -6.00 8.28 -4.90
N PHE A 30 -4.76 7.87 -4.63
CA PHE A 30 -4.45 6.60 -3.95
C PHE A 30 -5.24 6.41 -2.65
N ALA A 31 -5.39 7.49 -1.86
CA ALA A 31 -6.11 7.43 -0.58
C ALA A 31 -7.61 7.13 -0.74
N ASP A 32 -8.23 7.58 -1.84
CA ASP A 32 -9.65 7.31 -2.09
C ASP A 32 -9.84 5.87 -2.56
N MET A 33 -8.99 5.43 -3.49
CA MET A 33 -8.94 4.04 -3.94
C MET A 33 -8.67 3.06 -2.78
N ALA A 34 -7.79 3.44 -1.85
CA ALA A 34 -7.51 2.64 -0.67
C ALA A 34 -8.70 2.56 0.30
N ARG A 35 -9.49 3.64 0.43
CA ARG A 35 -10.69 3.62 1.27
C ARG A 35 -11.80 2.76 0.70
N GLU A 36 -11.95 2.77 -0.62
CA GLU A 36 -13.03 2.07 -1.32
C GLU A 36 -12.71 0.59 -1.55
N HIS A 37 -11.45 0.26 -1.86
CA HIS A 37 -11.07 -1.08 -2.32
C HIS A 37 -10.14 -1.85 -1.39
N SER A 38 -9.44 -1.20 -0.44
CA SER A 38 -8.51 -1.93 0.44
C SER A 38 -9.27 -2.76 1.47
N GLN A 39 -8.94 -4.04 1.53
CA GLN A 39 -9.44 -4.98 2.55
C GLN A 39 -8.67 -4.88 3.88
N CYS A 40 -7.57 -4.14 3.91
CA CYS A 40 -6.83 -3.91 5.14
C CYS A 40 -7.54 -2.84 6.00
N PRO A 41 -7.53 -2.93 7.35
CA PRO A 41 -8.03 -1.87 8.22
C PRO A 41 -7.40 -0.49 7.95
N SER A 42 -6.17 -0.46 7.42
CA SER A 42 -5.46 0.75 6.96
C SER A 42 -6.19 1.47 5.81
N GLY A 43 -7.05 0.78 5.07
CA GLY A 43 -7.88 1.34 4.00
C GLY A 43 -8.65 2.58 4.44
N LYS A 44 -9.22 2.57 5.65
CA LYS A 44 -9.95 3.72 6.23
C LYS A 44 -9.08 4.99 6.33
N GLN A 45 -7.77 4.81 6.53
CA GLN A 45 -6.79 5.90 6.60
C GLN A 45 -6.14 6.18 5.23
N GLY A 46 -6.75 5.74 4.13
CA GLY A 46 -6.19 5.90 2.79
C GLY A 46 -5.00 4.97 2.53
N GLY A 47 -4.99 3.81 3.17
CA GLY A 47 -3.95 2.78 3.04
C GLY A 47 -2.70 3.06 3.86
N ASP A 48 -2.72 4.04 4.76
CA ASP A 48 -1.56 4.38 5.59
C ASP A 48 -1.30 3.31 6.65
N LEU A 49 -0.10 2.73 6.57
CA LEU A 49 0.39 1.75 7.55
C LEU A 49 1.12 2.43 8.71
N GLY A 50 1.34 3.75 8.63
CA GLY A 50 2.15 4.48 9.59
C GLY A 50 3.63 4.14 9.46
N GLN A 51 4.37 4.32 10.55
CA GLN A 51 5.79 4.03 10.61
C GLN A 51 6.02 2.62 11.14
N PHE A 52 6.81 1.84 10.43
CA PHE A 52 7.17 0.49 10.82
C PHE A 52 8.67 0.23 10.63
N SER A 53 9.18 -0.71 11.42
CA SER A 53 10.56 -1.19 11.37
C SER A 53 10.65 -2.49 10.56
N PRO A 54 11.83 -2.84 10.04
CA PRO A 54 12.06 -4.11 9.36
C PRO A 54 11.61 -5.30 10.22
N GLY A 55 10.93 -6.26 9.60
CA GLY A 55 10.38 -7.45 10.26
C GLY A 55 9.03 -7.27 10.95
N GLN A 56 8.42 -6.06 10.91
CA GLN A 56 7.05 -5.86 11.39
C GLN A 56 5.98 -6.21 10.34
N MET A 57 6.36 -6.27 9.06
CA MET A 57 5.48 -6.60 7.94
C MET A 57 5.83 -7.96 7.34
N VAL A 58 4.97 -8.48 6.46
CA VAL A 58 5.25 -9.69 5.70
C VAL A 58 6.54 -9.53 4.90
N LYS A 59 7.34 -10.60 4.83
CA LYS A 59 8.72 -10.56 4.33
C LYS A 59 8.84 -9.94 2.93
N GLU A 60 7.90 -10.26 2.05
CA GLU A 60 7.84 -9.76 0.68
C GLU A 60 7.63 -8.24 0.65
N PHE A 61 6.75 -7.72 1.51
CA PHE A 61 6.48 -6.30 1.62
C PHE A 61 7.64 -5.56 2.29
N ASP A 62 8.17 -6.12 3.37
CA ASP A 62 9.30 -5.57 4.11
C ASP A 62 10.52 -5.43 3.20
N THR A 63 10.82 -6.48 2.44
CA THR A 63 11.92 -6.46 1.46
C THR A 63 11.73 -5.33 0.46
N VAL A 64 10.55 -5.20 -0.15
CA VAL A 64 10.29 -4.16 -1.15
C VAL A 64 10.37 -2.75 -0.54
N VAL A 65 9.81 -2.53 0.64
CA VAL A 65 9.82 -1.21 1.28
C VAL A 65 11.22 -0.77 1.68
N PHE A 66 12.04 -1.68 2.20
CA PHE A 66 13.39 -1.35 2.65
C PHE A 66 14.45 -1.50 1.56
N SER A 67 14.13 -2.13 0.41
CA SER A 67 15.03 -2.23 -0.75
C SER A 67 14.71 -1.24 -1.87
N ALA A 68 13.53 -0.63 -1.88
CA ALA A 68 13.18 0.37 -2.88
C ALA A 68 14.03 1.62 -2.69
N GLU A 69 14.62 2.13 -3.78
CA GLU A 69 15.23 3.45 -3.80
C GLU A 69 14.13 4.51 -3.60
N VAL A 70 14.38 5.45 -2.68
CA VAL A 70 13.45 6.53 -2.30
C VAL A 70 13.54 7.69 -3.27
#